data_AF-A0A6G1KE66-F1
#
_entry.id   AF-A0A6G1KE66-F1
#
_cell.length_a   1.000
_cell.length_b   1.000
_cell.length_c   1.000
_cell.angle_alpha   90.00
_cell.angle_beta   90.00
_cell.angle_gamma   90.00
#
_symmetry.space_group_name_H-M   'P 1'
#
loop_
_entity.id
_entity.type
_entity.pdbx_description
1 polymer ?
#
loop_
_entity_poly.entity_id
_entity_poly.type
_entity_poly.pdbx_seq_one_letter_code
_entity_poly.pdbx_strand_id
1 'polypeptide(L)'
;MKFATCAAALASLSLFASTLAAPVAASPEKPQQTKEEVEAERQKALARQRNKYFHEPGGGHQLGHYDARFFHGIVSDQERHETQLTMIRAYLDYFRENDLDTWLAHGTLLGWWWNGKRLPWDWDMDTQVSGATLHHLGQAHNQTRTKYLSTDGQREREFLLDVNPWIWERERGDGANIIDARWIDTSNGLFIDITGLSETHPDTNPGVWVCKNYHRYATSDLYPMRETLFEGAIAKVPYAYDKILVQEYKEKALVVTDFEGHAWNMNQKEWIKTQAQIDKEAKEAKEQAAREAAEEEKKKKDTEMKRQAAEIKKLEDEEKRQLSQKKYDDAQEKKRQEAEAKRNQAEEEEEEVQQEEE
;
A
#
# COMPACT_ATOMS: atom_id res chain seq x y z
N MET A 1 -39.13 33.25 -77.23
CA MET A 1 -39.56 31.87 -77.54
C MET A 1 -39.89 31.16 -76.23
N LYS A 2 -41.16 30.73 -76.15
CA LYS A 2 -41.81 29.72 -75.30
C LYS A 2 -41.30 29.43 -73.87
N PHE A 3 -42.21 29.74 -72.94
CA PHE A 3 -42.38 29.33 -71.55
C PHE A 3 -42.39 27.82 -71.31
N ALA A 4 -42.00 27.39 -70.11
CA ALA A 4 -42.79 26.47 -69.28
C ALA A 4 -42.35 26.50 -67.81
N THR A 5 -43.24 27.04 -66.98
CA THR A 5 -43.36 26.96 -65.52
C THR A 5 -43.77 25.57 -65.04
N CYS A 6 -43.37 25.18 -63.81
CA CYS A 6 -44.18 24.48 -62.79
C CYS A 6 -43.25 24.12 -61.60
N ALA A 7 -43.35 24.80 -60.46
CA ALA A 7 -44.32 24.60 -59.37
C ALA A 7 -43.82 23.58 -58.33
N ALA A 8 -43.57 24.09 -57.12
CA ALA A 8 -43.16 23.36 -55.93
C ALA A 8 -44.33 22.59 -55.30
N ALA A 9 -44.03 21.45 -54.67
CA ALA A 9 -44.87 20.86 -53.63
C ALA A 9 -43.98 20.29 -52.52
N LEU A 10 -43.95 21.00 -51.39
CA LEU A 10 -43.44 20.52 -50.11
C LEU A 10 -44.43 19.48 -49.56
N ALA A 11 -43.99 18.22 -49.46
CA ALA A 11 -44.69 17.19 -48.73
C ALA A 11 -43.88 16.82 -47.49
N SER A 12 -44.33 17.32 -46.34
CA SER A 12 -43.93 16.90 -45.00
C SER A 12 -44.28 15.43 -44.79
N LEU A 13 -43.29 14.54 -44.84
CA LEU A 13 -43.43 13.15 -44.44
C LEU A 13 -43.00 13.01 -42.97
N SER A 14 -43.99 13.09 -42.09
CA SER A 14 -43.90 12.63 -40.70
C SER A 14 -43.65 11.11 -40.70
N LEU A 15 -42.38 10.71 -40.58
CA LEU A 15 -42.02 9.32 -40.30
C LEU A 15 -42.32 9.04 -38.82
N PHE A 16 -43.52 8.51 -38.56
CA PHE A 16 -43.76 7.73 -37.36
C PHE A 16 -42.90 6.45 -37.47
N ALA A 17 -41.73 6.47 -36.85
CA ALA A 17 -40.96 5.26 -36.63
C ALA A 17 -41.70 4.42 -35.59
N SER A 18 -42.45 3.42 -36.06
CA SER A 18 -42.99 2.34 -35.25
C SER A 18 -41.82 1.66 -34.54
N THR A 19 -41.67 1.89 -33.24
CA THR A 19 -40.75 1.15 -32.38
C THR A 19 -41.25 -0.29 -32.25
N LEU A 20 -40.87 -1.15 -33.19
CA LEU A 20 -40.89 -2.58 -32.97
C LEU A 20 -39.74 -2.88 -32.01
N ALA A 21 -40.08 -3.18 -30.76
CA ALA A 21 -39.14 -3.71 -29.80
C ALA A 21 -38.55 -5.01 -30.36
N ALA A 22 -37.31 -4.95 -30.83
CA ALA A 22 -36.56 -6.14 -31.18
C ALA A 22 -36.32 -6.94 -29.89
N PRO A 23 -36.54 -8.27 -29.88
CA PRO A 23 -36.19 -9.08 -28.72
C PRO A 23 -34.69 -8.95 -28.46
N VAL A 24 -34.33 -8.60 -27.23
CA VAL A 24 -32.96 -8.62 -26.74
C VAL A 24 -32.44 -10.03 -26.95
N ALA A 25 -31.51 -10.20 -27.90
CA ALA A 25 -30.77 -11.45 -28.03
C ALA A 25 -30.10 -11.73 -26.68
N ALA A 26 -30.43 -12.86 -26.06
CA ALA A 26 -29.76 -13.32 -24.87
C ALA A 26 -28.25 -13.31 -25.13
N SER A 27 -27.50 -12.60 -24.28
CA SER A 27 -26.04 -12.71 -24.30
C SER A 27 -25.66 -14.18 -24.19
N PRO A 28 -24.67 -14.66 -24.96
CA PRO A 28 -24.17 -16.01 -24.76
C PRO A 28 -23.70 -16.12 -23.30
N GLU A 29 -24.31 -17.03 -22.54
CA GLU A 29 -23.84 -17.36 -21.19
C GLU A 29 -22.35 -17.71 -21.30
N LYS A 30 -21.52 -17.05 -20.48
CA LYS A 30 -20.12 -17.43 -20.36
C LYS A 30 -20.09 -18.92 -19.98
N PRO A 31 -19.22 -19.74 -20.59
CA PRO A 31 -19.09 -21.15 -20.22
C PRO A 31 -18.92 -21.27 -18.71
N GLN A 32 -19.78 -22.05 -18.04
CA GLN A 32 -19.63 -22.34 -16.62
C GLN A 32 -18.35 -23.15 -16.43
N GLN A 33 -17.36 -22.54 -15.75
CA GLN A 33 -16.10 -23.20 -15.43
C GLN A 33 -16.36 -24.46 -14.61
N THR A 34 -15.65 -25.53 -14.93
CA THR A 34 -15.78 -26.78 -14.17
C THR A 34 -15.20 -26.60 -12.77
N LYS A 35 -15.64 -27.42 -11.80
CA LYS A 35 -15.06 -27.40 -10.44
C LYS A 35 -13.55 -27.67 -10.46
N GLU A 36 -13.09 -28.47 -11.41
CA GLU A 36 -11.67 -28.78 -11.61
C GLU A 36 -10.88 -27.57 -12.11
N GLU A 37 -11.44 -26.79 -13.05
CA GLU A 37 -10.83 -25.53 -13.52
C GLU A 37 -10.72 -24.50 -12.41
N VAL A 38 -11.75 -24.36 -11.57
CA VAL A 38 -11.75 -23.43 -10.43
C VAL A 38 -10.67 -23.81 -9.41
N GLU A 39 -10.54 -25.10 -9.10
CA GLU A 39 -9.51 -25.56 -8.17
C GLU A 39 -8.11 -25.43 -8.78
N ALA A 40 -7.94 -25.71 -10.08
CA ALA A 40 -6.67 -25.51 -10.77
C ALA A 40 -6.22 -24.03 -10.77
N GLU A 41 -7.13 -23.10 -11.06
CA GLU A 41 -6.86 -21.66 -10.98
C GLU A 41 -6.51 -21.22 -9.56
N ARG A 42 -7.19 -21.77 -8.55
CA ARG A 42 -6.87 -21.52 -7.15
C ARG A 42 -5.46 -22.01 -6.79
N GLN A 43 -5.09 -23.22 -7.18
CA GLN A 43 -3.76 -23.77 -6.93
C GLN A 43 -2.67 -22.95 -7.63
N LYS A 44 -2.93 -22.50 -8.86
CA LYS A 44 -2.04 -21.60 -9.61
C LYS A 44 -1.88 -20.25 -8.91
N ALA A 45 -2.97 -19.66 -8.42
CA ALA A 45 -2.92 -18.40 -7.66
C ALA A 45 -2.12 -18.53 -6.36
N LEU A 46 -2.29 -19.65 -5.63
CA LEU A 46 -1.51 -19.96 -4.43
C LEU A 46 -0.03 -20.15 -4.74
N ALA A 47 0.31 -20.86 -5.81
CA ALA A 47 1.69 -21.03 -6.25
C ALA A 47 2.33 -19.69 -6.61
N ARG A 48 1.63 -18.84 -7.38
CA ARG A 48 2.08 -17.49 -7.72
C ARG A 48 2.34 -16.65 -6.47
N GLN A 49 1.44 -16.71 -5.49
CA GLN A 49 1.61 -15.98 -4.23
C GLN A 49 2.83 -16.47 -3.43
N ARG A 50 3.11 -17.78 -3.45
CA ARG A 50 4.30 -18.37 -2.80
C ARG A 50 5.62 -17.98 -3.49
N ASN A 51 5.58 -17.76 -4.80
CA ASN A 51 6.77 -17.41 -5.59
C ASN A 51 7.04 -15.91 -5.66
N LYS A 52 6.05 -15.07 -5.31
CA LYS A 52 6.18 -13.61 -5.33
C LYS A 52 7.27 -13.19 -4.35
N TYR A 53 8.22 -12.39 -4.82
CA TYR A 53 9.31 -11.89 -3.98
C TYR A 53 8.92 -10.63 -3.19
N PHE A 54 8.42 -9.62 -3.89
CA PHE A 54 8.00 -8.38 -3.27
C PHE A 54 6.56 -8.48 -2.77
N HIS A 55 6.34 -8.08 -1.52
CA HIS A 55 5.04 -8.14 -0.89
C HIS A 55 4.60 -6.76 -0.43
N GLU A 56 3.35 -6.43 -0.70
CA GLU A 56 2.67 -5.23 -0.27
C GLU A 56 1.65 -5.59 0.81
N PRO A 57 1.29 -4.66 1.72
CA PRO A 57 0.27 -4.87 2.76
C PRO A 57 -1.08 -5.39 2.25
N GLY A 58 -1.38 -5.17 0.97
CA GLY A 58 -2.65 -5.56 0.33
C GLY A 58 -3.80 -4.64 0.71
N GLY A 59 -5.01 -4.88 0.18
CA GLY A 59 -6.23 -4.18 0.61
C GLY A 59 -6.61 -2.90 -0.14
N GLY A 60 -5.90 -2.50 -1.20
CA GLY A 60 -6.31 -1.40 -2.08
C GLY A 60 -5.18 -0.93 -3.01
N HIS A 61 -5.51 -0.05 -3.97
CA HIS A 61 -4.52 0.52 -4.90
C HIS A 61 -3.40 1.25 -4.13
N GLN A 62 -3.78 2.14 -3.21
CA GLN A 62 -2.86 2.89 -2.35
C GLN A 62 -1.90 2.00 -1.54
N LEU A 63 -2.40 0.88 -0.99
CA LEU A 63 -1.58 -0.05 -0.20
C LEU A 63 -0.64 -0.88 -1.07
N GLY A 64 -0.84 -0.91 -2.39
CA GLY A 64 0.06 -1.55 -3.36
C GLY A 64 1.37 -0.80 -3.58
N HIS A 65 1.53 0.41 -3.05
CA HIS A 65 2.73 1.23 -3.21
C HIS A 65 3.63 1.25 -1.97
N TYR A 66 3.43 0.28 -1.07
CA TYR A 66 4.25 0.11 0.14
C TYR A 66 4.86 -1.29 0.21
N ASP A 67 6.11 -1.37 0.62
CA ASP A 67 6.78 -2.63 0.96
C ASP A 67 6.30 -3.09 2.34
N ALA A 68 5.75 -4.31 2.41
CA ALA A 68 5.13 -4.85 3.61
C ALA A 68 6.10 -4.96 4.81
N ARG A 69 7.42 -5.04 4.58
CA ARG A 69 8.41 -5.16 5.67
C ARG A 69 8.59 -3.85 6.44
N PHE A 70 8.37 -2.72 5.78
CA PHE A 70 8.61 -1.37 6.32
C PHE A 70 7.30 -0.57 6.46
N PHE A 71 6.16 -1.18 6.16
CA PHE A 71 4.86 -0.54 6.29
C PHE A 71 4.40 -0.49 7.74
N HIS A 72 4.16 0.73 8.25
CA HIS A 72 3.65 0.97 9.60
C HIS A 72 2.33 1.75 9.62
N GLY A 73 1.79 2.08 8.44
CA GLY A 73 0.61 2.91 8.27
C GLY A 73 0.69 3.69 6.97
N ILE A 74 -0.47 4.11 6.48
CA ILE A 74 -0.55 5.03 5.35
C ILE A 74 -0.01 6.39 5.80
N VAL A 75 0.98 6.93 5.08
CA VAL A 75 1.49 8.27 5.36
C VAL A 75 0.56 9.36 4.86
N SER A 76 0.66 10.55 5.46
CA SER A 76 -0.07 11.74 5.01
C SER A 76 0.33 12.13 3.58
N ASP A 77 -0.52 12.88 2.87
CA ASP A 77 -0.22 13.41 1.54
C ASP A 77 1.09 14.22 1.55
N GLN A 78 1.29 15.08 2.56
CA GLN A 78 2.52 15.87 2.70
C GLN A 78 3.74 14.96 2.89
N GLU A 79 3.68 13.99 3.79
CA GLU A 79 4.79 13.08 4.03
C GLU A 79 5.09 12.20 2.80
N ARG A 80 4.06 11.77 2.06
CA ARG A 80 4.24 11.05 0.79
C ARG A 80 5.03 11.88 -0.19
N HIS A 81 4.63 13.13 -0.43
CA HIS A 81 5.32 14.04 -1.35
C HIS A 81 6.78 14.26 -0.94
N GLU A 82 7.03 14.54 0.34
CA GLU A 82 8.38 14.76 0.86
C GLU A 82 9.25 13.49 0.77
N THR A 83 8.67 12.32 1.05
CA THR A 83 9.34 11.02 0.91
C THR A 83 9.72 10.78 -0.54
N GLN A 84 8.75 10.87 -1.46
CA GLN A 84 8.96 10.61 -2.87
C GLN A 84 9.98 11.59 -3.49
N LEU A 85 9.92 12.87 -3.14
CA LEU A 85 10.90 13.88 -3.55
C LEU A 85 12.31 13.54 -3.11
N THR A 86 12.49 13.18 -1.83
CA THR A 86 13.81 12.82 -1.29
C THR A 86 14.30 11.51 -1.90
N MET A 87 13.40 10.55 -2.07
CA MET A 87 13.66 9.22 -2.58
C MET A 87 14.15 9.23 -4.02
N ILE A 88 13.51 9.99 -4.91
CA ILE A 88 13.94 10.05 -6.32
C ILE A 88 15.28 10.76 -6.49
N ARG A 89 15.53 11.81 -5.70
CA ARG A 89 16.85 12.48 -5.70
C ARG A 89 17.94 11.54 -5.22
N ALA A 90 17.72 10.86 -4.10
CA ALA A 90 18.64 9.86 -3.57
C ALA A 90 18.92 8.73 -4.56
N TYR A 91 17.89 8.24 -5.24
CA TYR A 91 18.01 7.21 -6.27
C TYR A 91 18.85 7.69 -7.46
N LEU A 92 18.51 8.85 -8.05
CA LEU A 92 19.21 9.38 -9.21
C LEU A 92 20.67 9.72 -8.90
N ASP A 93 20.94 10.27 -7.71
CA ASP A 93 22.29 10.59 -7.25
C ASP A 93 23.09 9.31 -7.00
N TYR A 94 22.51 8.30 -6.34
CA TYR A 94 23.17 7.01 -6.13
C TYR A 94 23.56 6.35 -7.45
N PHE A 95 22.65 6.31 -8.43
CA PHE A 95 22.94 5.72 -9.74
C PHE A 95 24.05 6.48 -10.46
N ARG A 96 24.03 7.81 -10.41
CA ARG A 96 25.06 8.65 -11.04
C ARG A 96 26.42 8.50 -10.37
N GLU A 97 26.47 8.49 -9.05
CA GLU A 97 27.72 8.38 -8.26
C GLU A 97 28.39 7.01 -8.38
N ASN A 98 27.63 5.98 -8.75
CA ASN A 98 28.12 4.62 -8.96
C ASN A 98 28.25 4.25 -10.44
N ASP A 99 28.17 5.22 -11.37
CA ASP A 99 28.26 5.01 -12.82
C ASP A 99 27.24 3.98 -13.37
N LEU A 100 26.02 3.99 -12.82
CA LEU A 100 24.91 3.11 -13.18
C LEU A 100 23.91 3.81 -14.11
N ASP A 101 23.57 3.17 -15.22
CA ASP A 101 22.57 3.70 -16.16
C ASP A 101 21.13 3.40 -15.73
N THR A 102 20.34 4.48 -15.56
CA THR A 102 18.89 4.45 -15.32
C THR A 102 18.19 5.61 -16.04
N TRP A 103 16.90 5.48 -16.31
CA TRP A 103 16.05 6.54 -16.86
C TRP A 103 14.62 6.47 -16.30
N LEU A 104 13.92 7.60 -16.40
CA LEU A 104 12.52 7.72 -15.97
C LEU A 104 11.59 6.95 -16.92
N ALA A 105 10.58 6.28 -16.37
CA ALA A 105 9.60 5.51 -17.11
C ALA A 105 8.16 5.78 -16.64
N HIS A 106 7.18 5.31 -17.40
CA HIS A 106 5.76 5.26 -17.03
C HIS A 106 5.24 6.60 -16.46
N GLY A 107 4.57 6.57 -15.29
CA GLY A 107 3.96 7.75 -14.68
C GLY A 107 5.00 8.81 -14.29
N THR A 108 6.21 8.37 -13.93
CA THR A 108 7.33 9.28 -13.59
C THR A 108 7.82 10.05 -14.81
N LEU A 109 7.92 9.39 -15.97
CA LEU A 109 8.24 10.06 -17.23
C LEU A 109 7.12 11.02 -17.66
N LEU A 110 5.85 10.67 -17.41
CA LEU A 110 4.73 11.54 -17.70
C LEU A 110 4.73 12.79 -16.81
N GLY A 111 5.03 12.67 -15.52
CA GLY A 111 5.24 13.83 -14.64
C GLY A 111 6.36 14.73 -15.16
N TRP A 112 7.49 14.13 -15.54
CA TRP A 112 8.62 14.87 -16.11
C TRP A 112 8.21 15.68 -17.35
N TRP A 113 7.38 15.12 -18.24
CA TRP A 113 6.90 15.81 -19.44
C TRP A 113 6.19 17.15 -19.15
N TRP A 114 5.43 17.23 -18.06
CA TRP A 114 4.64 18.43 -17.74
C TRP A 114 5.49 19.59 -17.21
N ASN A 115 6.37 19.34 -16.24
CA ASN A 115 7.21 20.38 -15.63
C ASN A 115 8.52 19.86 -15.01
N GLY A 116 8.93 18.63 -15.32
CA GLY A 116 10.08 18.03 -14.68
C GLY A 116 9.83 17.66 -13.21
N LYS A 117 8.57 17.49 -12.79
CA LYS A 117 8.20 17.10 -11.42
C LYS A 117 7.27 15.90 -11.43
N ARG A 118 7.06 15.28 -10.28
CA ARG A 118 6.08 14.21 -10.13
C ARG A 118 4.64 14.70 -10.33
N LEU A 119 3.77 13.79 -10.75
CA LEU A 119 2.33 14.04 -10.73
C LEU A 119 1.82 14.01 -9.27
N PRO A 120 1.04 15.01 -8.81
CA PRO A 120 0.64 15.10 -7.40
C PRO A 120 -0.20 13.92 -6.89
N TRP A 121 -1.01 13.32 -7.75
CA TRP A 121 -1.87 12.17 -7.41
C TRP A 121 -1.15 10.82 -7.50
N ASP A 122 0.08 10.80 -8.00
CA ASP A 122 0.80 9.56 -8.32
C ASP A 122 1.46 8.98 -7.08
N TRP A 123 1.22 7.69 -6.83
CA TRP A 123 1.63 7.00 -5.60
C TRP A 123 2.93 6.22 -5.76
N ASP A 124 3.25 5.80 -6.97
CA ASP A 124 4.50 5.14 -7.31
C ASP A 124 5.47 6.12 -8.00
N MET A 125 6.66 5.58 -8.22
CA MET A 125 7.62 6.09 -9.17
C MET A 125 8.26 4.90 -9.87
N ASP A 126 8.47 5.05 -11.17
CA ASP A 126 8.95 4.00 -12.04
C ASP A 126 10.20 4.44 -12.77
N THR A 127 11.18 3.55 -12.74
CA THR A 127 12.44 3.72 -13.45
C THR A 127 12.77 2.46 -14.20
N GLN A 128 13.60 2.62 -15.23
CA GLN A 128 14.07 1.50 -16.02
C GLN A 128 15.58 1.52 -16.12
N VAL A 129 16.15 0.32 -16.25
CA VAL A 129 17.58 0.09 -16.38
C VAL A 129 17.83 -0.92 -17.51
N SER A 130 19.04 -0.92 -18.07
CA SER A 130 19.42 -1.99 -19.00
C SER A 130 19.54 -3.32 -18.26
N GLY A 131 19.38 -4.44 -18.96
CA GLY A 131 19.60 -5.77 -18.40
C GLY A 131 21.03 -5.92 -17.86
N ALA A 132 22.04 -5.34 -18.53
CA ALA A 132 23.41 -5.34 -18.04
C ALA A 132 23.54 -4.60 -16.70
N THR A 133 22.95 -3.40 -16.59
CA THR A 133 22.90 -2.65 -15.32
C THR A 133 22.19 -3.45 -14.25
N LEU A 134 21.04 -4.05 -14.56
CA LEU A 134 20.27 -4.86 -13.60
C LEU A 134 21.07 -6.05 -13.05
N HIS A 135 21.78 -6.76 -13.92
CA HIS A 135 22.68 -7.84 -13.51
C HIS A 135 23.80 -7.32 -12.59
N HIS A 136 24.37 -6.15 -12.89
CA HIS A 136 25.38 -5.53 -12.06
C HIS A 136 24.83 -5.11 -10.68
N LEU A 137 23.62 -4.54 -10.64
CA LEU A 137 22.92 -4.24 -9.38
C LEU A 137 22.80 -5.50 -8.52
N GLY A 138 22.35 -6.61 -9.10
CA GLY A 138 22.21 -7.88 -8.39
C GLY A 138 23.54 -8.42 -7.83
N GLN A 139 24.64 -8.22 -8.54
CA GLN A 139 25.97 -8.75 -8.16
C GLN A 139 26.70 -7.90 -7.12
N ALA A 140 26.60 -6.56 -7.21
CA ALA A 140 27.44 -5.65 -6.45
C ALA A 140 26.68 -4.70 -5.51
N HIS A 141 25.40 -4.43 -5.78
CA HIS A 141 24.63 -3.40 -5.08
C HIS A 141 23.40 -3.93 -4.33
N ASN A 142 23.03 -5.20 -4.52
CA ASN A 142 21.87 -5.77 -3.84
C ASN A 142 22.03 -5.71 -2.32
N GLN A 143 20.94 -5.35 -1.62
CA GLN A 143 20.87 -5.16 -0.17
C GLN A 143 21.74 -4.02 0.37
N THR A 144 22.21 -3.11 -0.48
CA THR A 144 22.89 -1.91 -0.01
C THR A 144 21.91 -0.95 0.64
N ARG A 145 22.37 -0.31 1.71
CA ARG A 145 21.63 0.72 2.44
C ARG A 145 22.36 2.04 2.33
N THR A 146 21.65 3.06 1.89
CA THR A 146 22.21 4.40 1.67
C THR A 146 21.42 5.41 2.47
N LYS A 147 22.12 6.17 3.30
CA LYS A 147 21.55 7.34 3.96
C LYS A 147 21.62 8.54 3.04
N TYR A 148 20.56 9.33 3.03
CA TYR A 148 20.48 10.53 2.21
C TYR A 148 19.82 11.64 3.02
N LEU A 149 20.48 12.79 3.05
CA LEU A 149 19.98 13.99 3.70
C LEU A 149 19.15 14.80 2.70
N SER A 150 17.92 15.16 3.08
CA SER A 150 17.07 16.02 2.27
C SER A 150 17.77 17.34 1.93
N THR A 151 17.41 17.96 0.80
CA THR A 151 18.08 19.18 0.32
C THR A 151 17.98 20.37 1.27
N ASP A 152 16.99 20.39 2.18
CA ASP A 152 16.84 21.38 3.24
C ASP A 152 17.69 21.09 4.49
N GLY A 153 18.40 19.95 4.51
CA GLY A 153 19.23 19.51 5.62
C GLY A 153 18.45 19.04 6.86
N GLN A 154 17.13 18.94 6.79
CA GLN A 154 16.30 18.71 7.99
C GLN A 154 15.97 17.24 8.24
N ARG A 155 15.98 16.38 7.20
CA ARG A 155 15.52 15.00 7.31
C ARG A 155 16.52 14.05 6.66
N GLU A 156 17.06 13.15 7.46
CA GLU A 156 17.83 12.00 6.96
C GLU A 156 16.86 10.83 6.75
N ARG A 157 16.96 10.18 5.59
CA ARG A 157 16.25 8.94 5.26
C ARG A 157 17.26 7.86 4.89
N GLU A 158 16.92 6.62 5.18
CA GLU A 158 17.70 5.45 4.77
C GLU A 158 16.93 4.66 3.72
N PHE A 159 17.57 4.43 2.57
CA PHE A 159 17.02 3.71 1.45
C PHE A 159 17.71 2.36 1.28
N LEU A 160 16.93 1.32 1.01
CA LEU A 160 17.39 -0.02 0.69
C LEU A 160 17.23 -0.28 -0.81
N LEU A 161 18.33 -0.62 -1.48
CA LEU A 161 18.27 -1.20 -2.83
C LEU A 161 18.09 -2.72 -2.71
N ASP A 162 16.91 -3.21 -3.11
CA ASP A 162 16.55 -4.62 -3.03
C ASP A 162 16.31 -5.19 -4.42
N VAL A 163 17.11 -6.19 -4.81
CA VAL A 163 17.08 -6.81 -6.14
C VAL A 163 16.40 -8.17 -6.04
N ASN A 164 15.36 -8.36 -6.86
CA ASN A 164 14.59 -9.60 -6.92
C ASN A 164 15.47 -10.78 -7.38
N PRO A 165 15.56 -11.91 -6.66
CA PRO A 165 16.32 -13.07 -7.11
C PRO A 165 15.94 -13.62 -8.49
N TRP A 166 14.75 -13.27 -9.01
CA TRP A 166 14.27 -13.62 -10.35
C TRP A 166 14.76 -12.66 -11.46
N ILE A 167 15.79 -11.83 -11.23
CA ILE A 167 16.35 -10.93 -12.26
C ILE A 167 16.84 -11.65 -13.53
N TRP A 168 17.26 -12.91 -13.41
CA TRP A 168 17.78 -13.73 -14.54
C TRP A 168 16.68 -14.18 -15.49
N GLU A 169 15.45 -14.33 -15.01
CA GLU A 169 14.29 -14.57 -15.86
C GLU A 169 13.97 -13.24 -16.56
N ARG A 170 14.05 -13.17 -17.89
CA ARG A 170 13.71 -11.94 -18.64
C ARG A 170 12.33 -11.99 -19.31
N GLU A 171 11.70 -13.17 -19.29
CA GLU A 171 10.32 -13.37 -19.72
C GLU A 171 9.36 -13.17 -18.53
N ARG A 172 8.05 -13.06 -18.79
CA ARG A 172 7.06 -12.79 -17.73
C ARG A 172 6.91 -13.90 -16.69
N GLY A 173 7.20 -15.15 -17.06
CA GLY A 173 6.97 -16.31 -16.20
C GLY A 173 5.52 -16.44 -15.75
N ASP A 174 5.31 -16.69 -14.46
CA ASP A 174 3.98 -16.78 -13.82
C ASP A 174 3.34 -15.41 -13.49
N GLY A 175 4.04 -14.32 -13.79
CA GLY A 175 3.62 -12.94 -13.52
C GLY A 175 3.71 -12.53 -12.05
N ALA A 176 4.31 -13.32 -11.16
CA ALA A 176 4.56 -12.93 -9.77
C ALA A 176 5.70 -11.89 -9.66
N ASN A 177 6.74 -12.04 -10.48
CA ASN A 177 8.01 -11.34 -10.34
C ASN A 177 8.29 -10.40 -11.53
N ILE A 178 7.30 -9.56 -11.86
CA ILE A 178 7.37 -8.58 -12.96
C ILE A 178 8.38 -7.47 -12.64
N ILE A 179 8.43 -7.01 -11.39
CA ILE A 179 9.38 -5.98 -10.93
C ILE A 179 10.70 -6.64 -10.57
N ASP A 180 11.79 -6.07 -11.10
CA ASP A 180 13.14 -6.62 -11.02
C ASP A 180 13.91 -6.14 -9.78
N ALA A 181 13.70 -4.90 -9.35
CA ALA A 181 14.30 -4.36 -8.13
C ALA A 181 13.44 -3.21 -7.56
N ARG A 182 13.68 -2.87 -6.30
CA ARG A 182 13.07 -1.72 -5.64
C ARG A 182 14.11 -0.88 -4.92
N TRP A 183 13.90 0.43 -4.94
CA TRP A 183 14.57 1.37 -4.04
C TRP A 183 13.59 1.81 -2.97
N ILE A 184 13.78 1.34 -1.74
CA ILE A 184 12.75 1.35 -0.69
C ILE A 184 13.15 2.30 0.44
N ASP A 185 12.27 3.21 0.82
CA ASP A 185 12.39 3.96 2.06
C ASP A 185 12.09 3.05 3.25
N THR A 186 13.09 2.83 4.10
CA THR A 186 12.97 1.90 5.23
C THR A 186 12.18 2.44 6.42
N SER A 187 11.82 3.73 6.42
CA SER A 187 11.03 4.36 7.48
C SER A 187 9.52 4.10 7.34
N ASN A 188 9.02 4.12 6.11
CA ASN A 188 7.57 3.98 5.85
C ASN A 188 7.21 2.97 4.75
N GLY A 189 8.18 2.47 3.99
CA GLY A 189 7.98 1.44 2.98
C GLY A 189 7.59 1.93 1.59
N LEU A 190 7.50 3.25 1.34
CA LEU A 190 7.37 3.75 -0.03
C LEU A 190 8.60 3.36 -0.86
N PHE A 191 8.41 3.12 -2.16
CA PHE A 191 9.50 2.68 -3.03
C PHE A 191 9.44 3.25 -4.44
N ILE A 192 10.55 3.14 -5.15
CA ILE A 192 10.64 3.25 -6.62
C ILE A 192 10.74 1.83 -7.17
N ASP A 193 9.89 1.49 -8.14
CA ASP A 193 10.01 0.26 -8.90
C ASP A 193 11.07 0.43 -10.00
N ILE A 194 11.97 -0.55 -10.10
CA ILE A 194 13.06 -0.59 -11.08
C ILE A 194 12.81 -1.79 -11.99
N THR A 195 12.60 -1.52 -13.28
CA THR A 195 12.32 -2.54 -14.29
C THR A 195 13.49 -2.67 -15.27
N GLY A 196 13.99 -3.89 -15.48
CA GLY A 196 15.04 -4.14 -16.47
C GLY A 196 14.50 -4.29 -17.89
N LEU A 197 15.21 -3.72 -18.86
CA LEU A 197 14.99 -3.96 -20.29
C LEU A 197 16.08 -4.84 -20.88
N SER A 198 15.70 -5.84 -21.66
CA SER A 198 16.64 -6.73 -22.37
C SER A 198 16.15 -7.03 -23.78
N GLU A 199 17.07 -7.25 -24.71
CA GLU A 199 16.75 -7.88 -25.99
C GLU A 199 16.61 -9.39 -25.79
N THR A 200 15.39 -9.89 -25.57
CA THR A 200 15.17 -11.33 -25.27
C THR A 200 15.07 -12.20 -26.53
N HIS A 201 14.77 -11.61 -27.68
CA HIS A 201 14.59 -12.33 -28.94
C HIS A 201 15.31 -11.66 -30.12
N PRO A 202 16.64 -11.45 -30.04
CA PRO A 202 17.39 -10.72 -31.07
C PRO A 202 17.32 -11.38 -32.46
N ASP A 203 17.14 -12.71 -32.53
CA ASP A 203 17.05 -13.43 -33.81
C ASP A 203 15.77 -13.14 -34.59
N THR A 204 14.67 -12.81 -33.89
CA THR A 204 13.36 -12.56 -34.52
C THR A 204 12.96 -11.09 -34.50
N ASN A 205 13.41 -10.33 -33.49
CA ASN A 205 13.11 -8.92 -33.28
C ASN A 205 14.38 -8.18 -32.84
N PRO A 206 15.40 -8.09 -33.71
CA PRO A 206 16.67 -7.43 -33.37
C PRO A 206 16.44 -5.95 -33.01
N GLY A 207 17.11 -5.48 -31.97
CA GLY A 207 17.02 -4.08 -31.54
C GLY A 207 15.71 -3.72 -30.82
N VAL A 208 14.89 -4.71 -30.43
CA VAL A 208 13.69 -4.51 -29.62
C VAL A 208 13.97 -4.93 -28.17
N TRP A 209 13.89 -3.95 -27.29
CA TRP A 209 14.07 -4.09 -25.85
C TRP A 209 12.73 -4.39 -25.18
N VAL A 210 12.70 -5.37 -24.28
CA VAL A 210 11.48 -5.89 -23.67
C VAL A 210 11.62 -5.96 -22.15
N CYS A 211 10.54 -5.65 -21.43
CA CYS A 211 10.40 -5.97 -20.02
C CYS A 211 9.41 -7.11 -19.77
N LYS A 212 9.39 -7.63 -18.53
CA LYS A 212 8.49 -8.70 -18.09
C LYS A 212 7.00 -8.35 -18.17
N ASN A 213 6.66 -7.07 -18.27
CA ASN A 213 5.27 -6.61 -18.38
C ASN A 213 4.83 -6.29 -19.83
N TYR A 214 5.52 -6.86 -20.82
CA TYR A 214 5.20 -6.70 -22.24
C TYR A 214 5.41 -5.32 -22.84
N HIS A 215 6.08 -4.40 -22.13
CA HIS A 215 6.55 -3.17 -22.76
C HIS A 215 7.67 -3.50 -23.75
N ARG A 216 7.60 -2.89 -24.93
CA ARG A 216 8.55 -3.10 -26.03
C ARG A 216 8.98 -1.76 -26.58
N TYR A 217 10.28 -1.58 -26.73
CA TYR A 217 10.86 -0.33 -27.23
C TYR A 217 11.87 -0.65 -28.33
N ALA A 218 11.85 0.11 -29.42
CA ALA A 218 12.96 0.06 -30.37
C ALA A 218 14.19 0.71 -29.73
N THR A 219 15.39 0.23 -30.08
CA THR A 219 16.65 0.82 -29.60
C THR A 219 16.71 2.34 -29.87
N SER A 220 16.19 2.78 -31.02
CA SER A 220 16.11 4.20 -31.40
C SER A 220 15.12 5.03 -30.58
N ASP A 221 14.17 4.38 -29.90
CA ASP A 221 13.23 5.08 -29.02
C ASP A 221 13.88 5.41 -27.66
N LEU A 222 14.84 4.57 -27.24
CA LEU A 222 15.57 4.73 -25.98
C LEU A 222 16.85 5.56 -26.14
N TYR A 223 17.69 5.23 -27.13
CA TYR A 223 19.05 5.74 -27.25
C TYR A 223 19.25 6.71 -28.43
N PRO A 224 20.15 7.70 -28.31
CA PRO A 224 20.84 8.09 -27.08
C PRO A 224 19.87 8.77 -26.10
N MET A 225 19.94 8.38 -24.83
CA MET A 225 19.10 9.00 -23.79
C MET A 225 19.45 10.48 -23.63
N ARG A 226 18.47 11.27 -23.20
CA ARG A 226 18.62 12.71 -22.99
C ARG A 226 18.79 13.00 -21.51
N GLU A 227 19.84 13.72 -21.16
CA GLU A 227 20.03 14.24 -19.82
C GLU A 227 19.11 15.46 -19.59
N THR A 228 18.52 15.54 -18.42
CA THR A 228 17.54 16.56 -18.03
C THR A 228 17.51 16.71 -16.51
N LEU A 229 16.55 17.50 -16.01
CA LEU A 229 16.28 17.62 -14.58
C LEU A 229 14.91 17.00 -14.27
N PHE A 230 14.85 16.23 -13.19
CA PHE A 230 13.61 15.78 -12.58
C PHE A 230 13.67 16.04 -11.08
N GLU A 231 12.68 16.76 -10.58
CA GLU A 231 12.64 17.23 -9.19
C GLU A 231 13.94 17.96 -8.77
N GLY A 232 14.62 18.60 -9.71
CA GLY A 232 15.90 19.30 -9.49
C GLY A 232 17.15 18.42 -9.41
N ALA A 233 17.03 17.09 -9.57
CA ALA A 233 18.17 16.18 -9.73
C ALA A 233 18.41 15.87 -11.22
N ILE A 234 19.67 15.57 -11.58
CA ILE A 234 20.02 15.15 -12.94
C ILE A 234 19.39 13.79 -13.21
N ALA A 235 18.62 13.69 -14.28
CA ALA A 235 17.91 12.49 -14.70
C ALA A 235 18.15 12.22 -16.19
N LYS A 236 17.88 10.99 -16.62
CA LYS A 236 17.84 10.62 -18.04
C LYS A 236 16.41 10.28 -18.45
N VAL A 237 16.07 10.58 -19.70
CA VAL A 237 14.81 10.18 -20.33
C VAL A 237 15.09 9.52 -21.70
N PRO A 238 14.19 8.65 -22.18
CA PRO A 238 14.30 8.06 -23.52
C PRO A 238 14.40 9.11 -24.63
N TYR A 239 15.05 8.77 -25.74
CA TYR A 239 15.18 9.69 -26.88
C TYR A 239 13.83 10.11 -27.47
N ALA A 240 12.92 9.17 -27.68
CA ALA A 240 11.57 9.39 -28.22
C ALA A 240 10.50 9.28 -27.11
N TYR A 241 10.72 10.00 -26.00
CA TYR A 241 9.82 9.98 -24.84
C TYR A 241 8.35 10.29 -25.20
N ASP A 242 8.09 11.16 -26.18
CA ASP A 242 6.76 11.57 -26.61
C ASP A 242 6.02 10.41 -27.27
N LYS A 243 6.69 9.69 -28.18
CA LYS A 243 6.17 8.47 -28.79
C LYS A 243 5.83 7.42 -27.72
N ILE A 244 6.74 7.21 -26.77
CA ILE A 244 6.54 6.25 -25.67
C ILE A 244 5.32 6.61 -24.84
N LEU A 245 5.21 7.87 -24.40
CA LEU A 245 4.08 8.36 -23.61
C LEU A 245 2.76 8.29 -24.39
N VAL A 246 2.73 8.64 -25.68
CA VAL A 246 1.52 8.52 -26.52
C VAL A 246 1.10 7.07 -26.69
N GLN A 247 2.04 6.13 -26.85
CA GLN A 247 1.69 4.71 -26.97
C GLN A 247 1.03 4.18 -25.69
N GLU A 248 1.58 4.56 -24.53
CA GLU A 248 1.13 4.13 -23.22
C GLU A 248 -0.15 4.82 -22.76
N TYR A 249 -0.15 6.16 -22.70
CA TYR A 249 -1.22 6.97 -22.09
C TYR A 249 -2.13 7.70 -23.09
N LYS A 250 -1.82 7.60 -24.40
CA LYS A 250 -2.48 8.34 -25.49
C LYS A 250 -2.23 9.84 -25.43
N GLU A 251 -2.50 10.52 -26.54
CA GLU A 251 -2.28 11.96 -26.69
C GLU A 251 -2.97 12.79 -25.62
N LYS A 252 -4.12 12.33 -25.12
CA LYS A 252 -4.90 13.02 -24.07
C LYS A 252 -4.10 13.25 -22.80
N ALA A 253 -3.24 12.33 -22.39
CA ALA A 253 -2.45 12.47 -21.17
C ALA A 253 -1.41 13.61 -21.24
N LEU A 254 -1.05 14.05 -22.46
CA LEU A 254 -0.08 15.11 -22.70
C LEU A 254 -0.73 16.50 -22.86
N VAL A 255 -2.07 16.57 -22.96
CA VAL A 255 -2.79 17.80 -23.31
C VAL A 255 -3.98 18.13 -22.41
N VAL A 256 -4.57 17.14 -21.73
CA VAL A 256 -5.69 17.37 -20.82
C VAL A 256 -5.17 18.06 -19.57
N THR A 257 -5.77 19.20 -19.23
CA THR A 257 -5.35 20.09 -18.14
C THR A 257 -6.23 19.97 -16.89
N ASP A 258 -7.07 18.94 -16.80
CA ASP A 258 -7.90 18.63 -15.63
C ASP A 258 -7.91 17.11 -15.43
N PHE A 259 -7.39 16.64 -14.30
CA PHE A 259 -7.24 15.22 -14.02
C PHE A 259 -7.09 14.95 -12.51
N GLU A 260 -7.68 13.86 -12.00
CA GLU A 260 -7.58 13.43 -10.60
C GLU A 260 -7.76 14.56 -9.56
N GLY A 261 -8.74 15.44 -9.79
CA GLY A 261 -9.03 16.55 -8.87
C GLY A 261 -8.03 17.72 -8.93
N HIS A 262 -7.15 17.75 -9.93
CA HIS A 262 -6.16 18.80 -10.15
C HIS A 262 -6.38 19.49 -11.50
N ALA A 263 -6.09 20.79 -11.55
CA ALA A 263 -6.08 21.57 -12.78
C ALA A 263 -4.67 22.10 -13.06
N TRP A 264 -4.25 22.03 -14.32
CA TRP A 264 -2.96 22.54 -14.77
C TRP A 264 -2.98 24.06 -14.89
N ASN A 265 -2.11 24.74 -14.14
CA ASN A 265 -1.92 26.17 -14.21
C ASN A 265 -0.79 26.52 -15.20
N MET A 266 -1.16 27.07 -16.36
CA MET A 266 -0.21 27.43 -17.42
C MET A 266 0.82 28.49 -17.01
N ASN A 267 0.48 29.39 -16.08
CA ASN A 267 1.37 30.47 -15.66
C ASN A 267 2.45 29.95 -14.69
N GLN A 268 2.06 29.07 -13.77
CA GLN A 268 2.97 28.48 -12.78
C GLN A 268 3.67 27.23 -13.34
N LYS A 269 3.12 26.62 -14.39
CA LYS A 269 3.51 25.30 -14.92
C LYS A 269 3.43 24.24 -13.82
N GLU A 270 2.30 24.23 -13.11
CA GLU A 270 2.07 23.33 -11.98
C GLU A 270 0.64 22.79 -11.97
N TRP A 271 0.50 21.56 -11.51
CA TRP A 271 -0.77 20.94 -11.19
C TRP A 271 -1.24 21.43 -9.82
N ILE A 272 -2.41 22.07 -9.77
CA ILE A 272 -2.96 22.65 -8.55
C ILE A 272 -4.25 21.93 -8.20
N LYS A 273 -4.42 21.57 -6.93
CA LYS A 273 -5.67 20.97 -6.43
C LYS A 273 -6.84 21.91 -6.73
N THR A 274 -7.91 21.34 -7.30
CA THR A 274 -9.17 22.05 -7.48
C THR A 274 -9.83 22.31 -6.12
N GLN A 275 -10.68 23.34 -6.02
CA GLN A 275 -11.41 23.61 -4.78
C GLN A 275 -12.26 22.40 -4.35
N ALA A 276 -12.87 21.68 -5.29
CA ALA A 276 -13.63 20.47 -5.01
C ALA A 276 -12.78 19.38 -4.36
N GLN A 277 -11.54 19.19 -4.82
CA GLN A 277 -10.61 18.23 -4.23
C GLN A 277 -10.16 18.67 -2.83
N ILE A 278 -9.87 19.96 -2.64
CA ILE A 278 -9.53 20.53 -1.33
C ILE A 278 -10.68 20.30 -0.33
N ASP A 279 -11.91 20.60 -0.73
CA ASP A 279 -13.09 20.44 0.12
C ASP A 279 -13.35 18.96 0.46
N LYS A 280 -13.13 18.07 -0.51
CA LYS A 280 -13.22 16.61 -0.33
C LYS A 280 -12.19 16.13 0.71
N GLU A 281 -10.91 16.46 0.53
CA GLU A 281 -9.84 16.08 1.46
C GLU A 281 -10.10 16.65 2.87
N ALA A 282 -10.56 17.89 2.97
CA ALA A 282 -10.90 18.51 4.25
C ALA A 282 -12.07 17.79 4.96
N LYS A 283 -13.04 17.29 4.20
CA LYS A 283 -14.14 16.48 4.75
C LYS A 283 -13.64 15.12 5.21
N GLU A 284 -12.86 14.42 4.39
CA GLU A 284 -12.30 13.10 4.71
C GLU A 284 -11.38 13.19 5.95
N ALA A 285 -10.56 14.23 6.07
CA ALA A 285 -9.71 14.47 7.24
C ALA A 285 -10.54 14.68 8.53
N LYS A 286 -11.65 15.42 8.46
CA LYS A 286 -12.56 15.60 9.61
C LYS A 286 -13.23 14.30 10.02
N GLU A 287 -13.67 13.50 9.05
CA GLU A 287 -14.28 12.19 9.31
C GLU A 287 -13.27 11.22 9.93
N GLN A 288 -12.03 11.20 9.44
CA GLN A 288 -10.96 10.38 9.99
C GLN A 288 -10.60 10.78 11.42
N ALA A 289 -10.42 12.09 11.68
CA ALA A 289 -10.14 12.59 13.03
C ALA A 289 -11.27 12.24 14.01
N ALA A 290 -12.53 12.30 13.57
CA ALA A 290 -13.66 11.89 14.40
C ALA A 290 -13.67 10.38 14.71
N ARG A 291 -13.28 9.54 13.75
CA ARG A 291 -13.15 8.07 13.94
C ARG A 291 -12.02 7.74 14.90
N GLU A 292 -10.87 8.37 14.75
CA GLU A 292 -9.71 8.17 15.63
C GLU A 292 -10.01 8.60 17.06
N ALA A 293 -10.66 9.75 17.24
CA ALA A 293 -11.10 10.22 18.55
C ALA A 293 -12.09 9.23 19.22
N ALA A 294 -13.05 8.71 18.45
CA ALA A 294 -14.00 7.72 18.95
C ALA A 294 -13.33 6.38 19.32
N GLU A 295 -12.34 5.93 18.55
CA GLU A 295 -11.57 4.73 18.84
C GLU A 295 -10.69 4.92 20.09
N GLU A 296 -10.06 6.08 20.25
CA GLU A 296 -9.28 6.41 21.43
C GLU A 296 -10.16 6.49 22.69
N GLU A 297 -11.34 7.08 22.59
CA GLU A 297 -12.32 7.11 23.68
C GLU A 297 -12.78 5.70 24.06
N LYS A 298 -13.02 4.84 23.07
CA LYS A 298 -13.36 3.43 23.30
C LYS A 298 -12.21 2.69 24.00
N LYS A 299 -10.96 2.86 23.56
CA LYS A 299 -9.77 2.28 24.21
C LYS A 299 -9.62 2.75 25.66
N LYS A 300 -9.89 4.03 25.95
CA LYS A 300 -9.89 4.58 27.31
C LYS A 300 -10.98 3.93 28.17
N LYS A 301 -12.21 3.82 27.66
CA LYS A 301 -13.33 3.15 28.34
C LYS A 301 -13.03 1.67 28.63
N ASP A 302 -12.49 0.94 27.65
CA ASP A 302 -12.12 -0.47 27.82
C ASP A 302 -11.00 -0.65 28.86
N THR A 303 -10.04 0.27 28.90
CA THR A 303 -8.94 0.26 29.88
C THR A 303 -9.46 0.53 31.30
N GLU A 304 -10.36 1.51 31.44
CA GLU A 304 -10.98 1.83 32.73
C GLU A 304 -11.87 0.69 33.23
N MET A 305 -12.68 0.07 32.36
CA MET A 305 -13.45 -1.13 32.73
C MET A 305 -12.55 -2.27 33.21
N LYS A 306 -11.43 -2.53 32.54
CA LYS A 306 -10.47 -3.55 32.97
C LYS A 306 -9.86 -3.23 34.33
N ARG A 307 -9.56 -1.95 34.60
CA ARG A 307 -9.04 -1.49 35.89
C ARG A 307 -10.07 -1.71 37.01
N GLN A 308 -11.31 -1.29 36.79
CA GLN A 308 -12.40 -1.48 37.76
C GLN A 308 -12.67 -2.96 38.03
N ALA A 309 -12.71 -3.80 36.99
CA ALA A 309 -12.86 -5.24 37.14
C ALA A 309 -11.71 -5.88 37.95
N ALA A 310 -10.47 -5.42 37.76
CA ALA A 310 -9.32 -5.87 38.54
C ALA A 310 -9.40 -5.44 40.01
N GLU A 311 -9.94 -4.26 40.29
CA GLU A 311 -10.14 -3.74 41.64
C GLU A 311 -11.25 -4.49 42.39
N ILE A 312 -12.40 -4.73 41.73
CA ILE A 312 -13.48 -5.57 42.27
C ILE A 312 -12.95 -6.97 42.60
N LYS A 313 -12.19 -7.58 41.69
CA LYS A 313 -11.60 -8.91 41.92
C LYS A 313 -10.66 -8.93 43.12
N LYS A 314 -9.86 -7.87 43.32
CA LYS A 314 -8.99 -7.76 44.51
C LYS A 314 -9.80 -7.71 45.81
N LEU A 315 -10.89 -6.93 45.83
CA LEU A 315 -11.76 -6.82 46.98
C LEU A 315 -12.46 -8.16 47.30
N GLU A 316 -12.96 -8.87 46.27
CA GLU A 316 -13.54 -10.21 46.44
C GLU A 316 -12.51 -11.22 46.98
N ASP A 317 -11.27 -11.18 46.49
CA ASP A 317 -10.19 -12.04 46.96
C ASP A 317 -9.80 -11.71 48.41
N GLU A 318 -9.85 -10.43 48.81
CA GLU A 318 -9.58 -9.98 50.17
C GLU A 318 -10.72 -10.35 51.14
N GLU A 319 -11.97 -10.21 50.73
CA GLU A 319 -13.13 -10.64 51.51
C GLU A 319 -13.11 -12.16 51.73
N LYS A 320 -12.77 -12.95 50.71
CA LYS A 320 -12.57 -14.40 50.85
C LYS A 320 -11.46 -14.74 51.85
N ARG A 321 -10.35 -13.99 51.84
CA ARG A 321 -9.26 -14.17 52.81
C ARG A 321 -9.73 -13.85 54.23
N GLN A 322 -10.44 -12.74 54.43
CA GLN A 322 -10.98 -12.37 55.74
C GLN A 322 -12.00 -13.40 56.25
N LEU A 323 -12.88 -13.91 55.39
CA LEU A 323 -13.84 -14.94 55.76
C LEU A 323 -13.14 -16.25 56.13
N SER A 324 -12.09 -16.62 55.39
CA SER A 324 -11.27 -17.79 55.71
C SER A 324 -10.54 -17.62 57.04
N GLN A 325 -9.99 -16.43 57.31
CA GLN A 325 -9.32 -16.11 58.57
C GLN A 325 -10.30 -16.19 59.75
N LYS A 326 -11.49 -15.59 59.61
CA LYS A 326 -12.53 -15.64 60.63
C LYS A 326 -12.97 -17.07 60.93
N LYS A 327 -13.19 -17.91 59.91
CA LYS A 327 -13.50 -19.34 60.12
C LYS A 327 -12.39 -20.08 60.86
N TYR A 328 -11.13 -19.75 60.59
CA TYR A 328 -9.99 -20.32 61.30
C TYR A 328 -9.99 -19.88 62.77
N ASP A 329 -10.16 -18.58 63.03
CA ASP A 329 -10.17 -18.03 64.39
C ASP A 329 -11.35 -18.58 65.21
N ASP A 330 -12.56 -18.63 64.65
CA ASP A 330 -13.76 -19.22 65.29
C ASP A 330 -13.53 -20.71 65.64
N ALA A 331 -12.84 -21.47 64.77
CA ALA A 331 -12.50 -22.86 65.03
C ALA A 331 -11.46 -23.02 66.15
N GLN A 332 -10.52 -22.09 66.28
CA GLN A 332 -9.56 -22.07 67.38
C GLN A 332 -10.22 -21.69 68.71
N GLU A 333 -11.12 -20.70 68.69
CA GLU A 333 -11.91 -20.28 69.84
C GLU A 333 -12.74 -21.45 70.38
N LYS A 334 -13.44 -22.17 69.49
CA LYS A 334 -14.24 -23.34 69.86
C LYS A 334 -13.38 -24.44 70.49
N LYS A 335 -12.18 -24.71 69.95
CA LYS A 335 -11.23 -25.66 70.56
C LYS A 335 -10.76 -25.23 71.94
N ARG A 336 -10.55 -23.93 72.16
CA ARG A 336 -10.19 -23.39 73.49
C ARG A 336 -11.34 -23.59 74.49
N GLN A 337 -12.57 -23.26 74.09
CA GLN A 337 -13.76 -23.48 74.93
C GLN A 337 -13.99 -24.96 75.24
N GLU A 338 -13.79 -25.86 74.27
CA GLU A 338 -13.87 -27.31 74.49
C GLU A 338 -12.76 -27.81 75.44
N ALA A 339 -11.55 -27.25 75.36
CA ALA A 339 -10.46 -27.59 76.27
C ALA A 339 -10.69 -27.04 77.69
N GLU A 340 -11.26 -25.84 77.82
CA GLU A 340 -11.62 -25.22 79.09
C GLU A 340 -12.79 -25.94 79.75
N ALA A 341 -13.81 -26.34 78.99
CA ALA A 341 -14.92 -27.16 79.49
C ALA A 341 -14.45 -28.53 80.00
N LYS A 342 -13.52 -29.17 79.27
CA LYS A 342 -12.89 -30.43 79.72
C LYS A 342 -12.05 -30.23 80.99
N ARG A 343 -11.38 -29.09 81.12
CA ARG A 343 -10.61 -28.76 82.30
C ARG A 343 -11.51 -28.53 83.51
N ASN A 344 -12.60 -27.78 83.34
CA ASN A 344 -13.57 -27.55 84.40
C ASN A 344 -14.29 -28.86 84.81
N GLN A 345 -14.60 -29.75 83.87
CA GLN A 345 -15.12 -31.09 84.19
C GLN A 345 -14.11 -31.94 84.97
N ALA A 346 -12.82 -31.88 84.62
CA ALA A 346 -11.80 -32.59 85.37
C ALA A 346 -11.59 -32.01 86.78
N GLU A 347 -11.73 -30.68 86.94
CA GLU A 347 -11.69 -30.00 88.25
C GLU A 347 -12.94 -30.34 89.10
N GLU A 348 -14.13 -30.45 88.50
CA GLU A 348 -15.35 -30.94 89.18
C GLU A 348 -15.26 -32.43 89.57
N GLU A 349 -14.71 -33.29 88.71
CA GLU A 349 -14.46 -34.71 89.04
C GLU A 349 -13.39 -34.86 90.14
N GLU A 350 -12.36 -34.00 90.20
CA GLU A 350 -11.40 -33.98 91.30
C GLU A 350 -12.01 -33.49 92.62
N GLU A 351 -12.97 -32.54 92.60
CA GLU A 351 -13.71 -32.11 93.78
C GLU A 351 -14.73 -33.16 94.27
N GLU A 352 -15.37 -33.93 93.38
CA GLU A 352 -16.25 -35.05 93.74
C GLU A 352 -15.47 -36.21 94.38
N VAL A 353 -14.29 -36.54 93.85
CA VAL A 353 -13.40 -37.56 94.44
C VAL A 353 -12.88 -37.15 95.83
N GLN A 354 -12.69 -35.85 96.08
CA GLN A 354 -12.32 -35.35 97.41
C GLN A 354 -13.49 -35.33 98.41
N GLN A 355 -14.75 -35.37 97.95
CA GLN A 355 -15.93 -35.48 98.82
C GLN A 355 -16.35 -36.93 99.13
N GLU A 356 -15.89 -37.92 98.35
CA GLU A 356 -16.11 -39.36 98.64
C GLU A 356 -15.03 -39.98 99.55
N GLU A 357 -13.94 -39.26 99.87
CA GLU A 357 -12.86 -39.70 100.78
C GLU A 357 -12.94 -39.14 102.23
N GLU A 358 -13.98 -38.36 102.58
CA GLU A 358 -14.35 -37.99 103.97
C GLU A 358 -15.56 -38.80 104.47
#